data_AF-A0A5D3KUD9-F1
#
_entry.id   AF-A0A5D3KUD9-F1
#
_cell.length_a   1.000
_cell.length_b   1.000
_cell.length_c   1.000
_cell.angle_alpha   90.00
_cell.angle_beta   90.00
_cell.angle_gamma   90.00
#
_symmetry.space_group_name_H-M   'P 1'
#
loop_
_entity.id
_entity.type
_entity.pdbx_description
1 polymer ?
#
loop_
_entity_poly.entity_id
_entity_poly.type
_entity_poly.pdbx_seq_one_letter_code
_entity_poly.pdbx_strand_id
1 'polypeptide(L)' 'MYDVYVNDRNDLLVVPRDRSIPLDLNGSWRKKRAVRSVSARIRKDVCEQGYHRRDLTARPRLGNSSAGKPY' A
#
# COMPACT_ATOMS: atom_id res chain seq x y z
N MET A 1 -10.61 -9.42 8.86
CA MET A 1 -9.14 -9.60 8.83
C MET A 1 -8.65 -9.31 7.43
N TYR A 2 -7.42 -8.82 7.29
CA TYR A 2 -6.87 -8.42 6.00
C TYR A 2 -5.55 -9.13 5.74
N ASP A 3 -5.37 -9.59 4.52
CA ASP A 3 -4.12 -10.14 4.03
C ASP A 3 -3.31 -9.04 3.35
N VAL A 4 -2.04 -8.93 3.75
CA VAL A 4 -1.11 -7.96 3.19
C VAL A 4 -0.12 -8.69 2.30
N TYR A 5 -0.03 -8.21 1.06
CA TYR A 5 0.88 -8.66 0.03
C TYR A 5 1.88 -7.57 -0.29
N VAL A 6 3.09 -7.99 -0.70
CA VAL A 6 4.14 -7.10 -1.17
C VAL A 6 4.68 -7.64 -2.49
N ASN A 7 4.99 -6.75 -3.44
CA ASN A 7 5.70 -7.15 -4.65
C ASN A 7 7.20 -6.82 -4.55
N ASP A 8 7.96 -7.21 -5.56
CA ASP A 8 9.40 -6.93 -5.65
C ASP A 8 9.71 -5.41 -5.79
N ARG A 9 8.77 -4.64 -6.34
CA ARG A 9 8.82 -3.18 -6.44
C ARG A 9 8.53 -2.45 -5.12
N ASN A 10 8.39 -3.17 -3.99
CA ASN A 10 7.97 -2.62 -2.70
C ASN A 10 6.56 -1.99 -2.70
N ASP A 11 5.69 -2.34 -3.64
CA ASP A 11 4.28 -2.02 -3.51
C ASP A 11 3.63 -2.88 -2.44
N LEU A 12 2.80 -2.27 -1.59
CA LEU A 12 1.92 -2.97 -0.67
C LEU A 12 0.52 -3.08 -1.26
N LEU A 13 -0.04 -4.28 -1.15
CA LEU A 13 -1.42 -4.55 -1.48
C LEU A 13 -2.13 -5.13 -0.26
N VAL A 14 -3.20 -4.47 0.18
CA VAL A 14 -4.04 -4.94 1.28
C VAL A 14 -5.35 -5.41 0.69
N VAL A 15 -5.68 -6.68 0.96
CA VAL A 15 -6.88 -7.34 0.46
C VAL A 15 -7.64 -7.91 1.66
N PRO A 16 -8.98 -7.78 1.72
CA PRO A 16 -9.75 -8.43 2.76
C PRO A 16 -9.65 -9.94 2.58
N ARG A 17 -9.64 -10.70 3.68
CA ARG A 17 -9.41 -12.15 3.68
C ARG A 17 -10.41 -12.96 2.82
N ASP A 18 -11.54 -12.35 2.49
CA ASP A 18 -12.61 -12.91 1.65
C ASP A 18 -12.47 -12.55 0.16
N ARG A 19 -11.49 -11.72 -0.22
CA ARG A 19 -11.22 -11.39 -1.62
C ARG A 19 -9.91 -12.00 -2.09
N SER A 20 -9.97 -12.56 -3.28
CA SER A 20 -8.80 -12.99 -4.03
C SER A 20 -8.04 -11.77 -4.57
N ILE A 21 -6.73 -11.91 -4.75
CA ILE A 21 -5.93 -10.89 -5.45
C ILE A 21 -6.45 -10.82 -6.89
N PRO A 22 -6.85 -9.63 -7.39
CA PRO A 22 -7.25 -9.46 -8.78
C PRO A 22 -6.18 -9.98 -9.73
N LEU A 23 -6.55 -10.82 -10.70
CA LEU A 23 -5.64 -11.38 -11.70
C LEU A 23 -4.98 -10.26 -12.54
N ASP A 24 -5.68 -9.14 -12.72
CA ASP A 24 -5.17 -7.90 -13.33
C ASP A 24 -3.90 -7.35 -12.65
N LEU A 25 -3.70 -7.67 -11.36
CA LEU A 25 -2.48 -7.35 -10.65
C LEU A 25 -1.41 -8.43 -10.92
N ASN A 26 -1.11 -8.69 -12.20
CA ASN A 26 -0.20 -9.71 -12.78
C ASN A 26 1.28 -9.63 -12.30
N GLY A 27 1.54 -8.97 -11.17
CA GLY A 27 2.82 -8.96 -10.48
C GLY A 27 2.97 -10.17 -9.55
N SER A 28 4.22 -10.56 -9.30
CA SER A 28 4.55 -11.52 -8.24
C SER A 28 4.27 -10.92 -6.87
N TRP A 29 3.03 -11.03 -6.40
CA TRP A 29 2.62 -10.64 -5.05
C TRP A 29 2.93 -11.75 -4.07
N ARG A 30 3.76 -11.45 -3.07
CA ARG A 30 4.08 -12.35 -1.98
C ARG A 30 3.31 -11.95 -0.74
N LYS A 31 2.59 -12.90 -0.14
CA LYS A 31 1.92 -12.68 1.15
C LYS A 31 2.97 -12.41 2.22
N LYS A 32 2.89 -11.24 2.86
CA LYS A 32 3.85 -10.82 3.89
C LYS A 32 3.32 -11.11 5.29
N ARG A 33 2.14 -10.61 5.63
CA ARG A 33 1.45 -10.96 6.89
C ARG A 33 -0.06 -10.78 6.78
N ALA A 34 -0.80 -11.46 7.65
CA ALA A 34 -2.19 -11.11 7.93
C ALA A 34 -2.24 -10.10 9.09
N VAL A 35 -3.07 -9.07 8.97
CA VAL A 35 -3.32 -8.10 10.03
C VAL A 35 -4.78 -8.17 10.49
N ARG A 36 -4.98 -8.13 11.80
CA ARG A 36 -6.34 -8.08 12.38
C ARG A 36 -6.99 -6.71 12.17
N SER A 37 -6.20 -5.65 12.19
CA SER A 37 -6.66 -4.27 12.08
C SER A 37 -5.81 -3.49 11.07
N VAL A 38 -6.47 -2.66 10.26
CA VAL A 38 -5.87 -1.70 9.33
C VAL A 38 -6.37 -0.30 9.68
N SER A 39 -5.69 0.74 9.22
CA SER A 39 -6.15 2.11 9.42
C SER A 39 -7.48 2.37 8.69
N ALA A 40 -8.28 3.32 9.19
CA ALA A 40 -9.58 3.66 8.62
C ALA A 40 -9.52 4.00 7.12
N ARG A 41 -8.41 4.64 6.69
CA ARG A 41 -8.16 4.97 5.28
C ARG A 41 -8.03 3.73 4.40
N ILE A 42 -7.21 2.76 4.81
CA ILE A 42 -7.06 1.49 4.10
C ILE A 42 -8.39 0.74 4.09
N ARG A 43 -9.12 0.79 5.20
CA ARG A 43 -10.43 0.14 5.33
C ARG A 43 -11.44 0.72 4.35
N LYS A 44 -11.47 2.04 4.21
CA LYS A 44 -12.35 2.76 3.28
C LYS A 44 -12.00 2.41 1.82
N ASP A 45 -10.72 2.50 1.44
CA ASP A 45 -10.28 2.16 0.09
C ASP A 45 -10.58 0.69 -0.26
N VAL A 46 -10.34 -0.25 0.66
CA VAL A 46 -10.71 -1.66 0.48
C VAL A 46 -12.22 -1.84 0.37
N CYS A 47 -13.03 -1.05 1.07
CA CYS A 47 -14.48 -1.12 0.99
C CYS A 47 -15.01 -0.60 -0.36
N GLU A 48 -14.44 0.49 -0.86
CA GLU A 48 -14.87 1.12 -2.12
C GLU A 48 -14.32 0.39 -3.35
N GLN A 49 -13.03 0.04 -3.35
CA GLN A 49 -12.32 -0.50 -4.52
C GLN A 49 -12.10 -2.01 -4.42
N GLY A 50 -12.24 -2.60 -3.22
CA GLY A 50 -11.99 -4.01 -2.98
C GLY A 50 -10.57 -4.37 -2.55
N TYR A 51 -9.63 -3.46 -2.75
CA TYR A 51 -8.24 -3.60 -2.38
C TYR A 51 -7.63 -2.21 -2.17
N HIS A 52 -6.54 -2.15 -1.41
CA HIS A 52 -5.78 -0.92 -1.24
C HIS A 52 -4.35 -1.17 -1.71
N ARG A 53 -3.89 -0.40 -2.70
CA ARG A 53 -2.52 -0.43 -3.19
C ARG A 53 -1.79 0.82 -2.72
N ARG A 54 -0.62 0.64 -2.11
CA ARG A 54 0.23 1.74 -1.69
C ARG A 54 1.65 1.49 -2.14
N ASP A 55 2.14 2.40 -2.97
CA ASP A 55 3.52 2.40 -3.42
C ASP A 55 4.39 2.91 -2.27
N LEU A 56 5.32 2.08 -1.78
CA LEU A 56 6.27 2.49 -0.74
C LEU A 56 7.52 3.17 -1.32
N THR A 57 7.70 3.15 -2.65
CA THR A 57 8.82 3.86 -3.30
C THR A 57 8.58 5.36 -3.37
N ALA A 58 7.32 5.79 -3.24
CA ALA A 58 6.97 7.15 -2.86
C ALA A 58 7.35 7.41 -1.40
N ARG A 59 8.66 7.52 -1.14
CA ARG A 59 9.17 8.30 -0.01
C ARG A 59 8.34 9.57 0.08
N PRO A 60 7.94 10.05 1.27
CA PRO A 60 7.61 11.45 1.39
C PRO A 60 8.87 12.18 0.93
N ARG A 61 8.81 12.78 -0.26
CA ARG A 61 9.62 13.95 -0.53
C ARG A 61 9.18 14.88 0.59
N LEU A 62 9.97 14.94 1.66
CA LEU A 62 9.95 16.07 2.55
C LEU A 62 10.17 17.26 1.62
N GLY A 63 9.07 17.87 1.18
CA GLY A 63 9.05 19.25 0.78
C GLY A 63 9.36 20.02 2.04
N ASN A 64 10.65 20.18 2.33
CA ASN A 64 11.10 21.33 3.09
C ASN A 64 11.46 22.39 2.06
N SER A 65 10.55 23.33 1.94
CA SER A 65 10.67 24.56 1.18
C SER A 65 12.00 25.26 1.48
N SER A 66 12.66 25.67 0.40
CA SER A 66 13.50 26.85 0.22
C SER A 66 13.62 27.84 1.39
N ALA A 67 14.86 28.09 1.87
CA ALA A 67 15.51 29.42 1.90
C ALA A 67 16.79 29.41 2.75
N GLY A 68 17.96 29.66 2.12
CA GLY A 68 19.24 29.87 2.82
C GLY A 68 20.40 29.89 1.83
N LYS A 69 20.68 31.09 1.30
CA LYS A 69 21.71 31.41 0.28
C LYS A 69 23.16 31.15 0.77
N PRO A 70 24.13 31.00 -0.15
CA PRO A 70 25.51 30.62 0.15
C PRO A 70 26.32 31.80 0.72
N TYR A 71 27.43 31.46 1.39
CA TYR A 71 28.48 32.39 1.83
C TYR A 71 29.25 32.98 0.64
#